data_AF-G5E0B5-F1
#
_entry.id   AF-G5E0B5-F1
#
_cell.length_a   1.000
_cell.length_b   1.000
_cell.length_c   1.000
_cell.angle_alpha   90.00
_cell.angle_beta   90.00
_cell.angle_gamma   90.00
#
_symmetry.space_group_name_H-M   'P 1'
#
loop_
_entity.id
_entity.type
_entity.pdbx_description
1 polymer ?
#
loop_
_entity_poly.entity_id
_entity_poly.type
_entity_poly.pdbx_seq_one_letter_code
_entity_poly.pdbx_strand_id
1 'polypeptide(L)'
;ESLIEMGFHPNRAEKALAATGNQGIEPAMDWLAEHEDDPEADEPVASVQEDHDASQITNAGVGGTALSEEEKERQTKRMMELIASSPVQEPPSKEYDQCRIQVRLLDGSSLSQTFCAREQLAAVRLYVELNWPGGPQGPFNLLTSFPRRVFTEDDMEKPLQEPGLVPSAVLIVA
;
A
#
# COMPACT_ATOMS: atom_id res chain seq x y z
N GLU A 1 12.80 6.07 -18.13
CA GLU A 1 11.73 6.62 -18.97
C GLU A 1 10.44 5.97 -18.55
N SER A 2 9.50 6.74 -18.02
CA SER A 2 8.19 6.28 -17.57
C SER A 2 7.19 7.39 -17.87
N LEU A 3 5.92 7.06 -18.10
CA LEU A 3 4.91 8.07 -18.43
C LEU A 3 4.82 9.18 -17.37
N ILE A 4 4.99 8.79 -16.11
CA ILE A 4 5.06 9.71 -14.96
C ILE A 4 6.26 10.67 -15.06
N GLU A 5 7.39 10.18 -15.60
CA GLU A 5 8.62 10.94 -15.80
C GLU A 5 8.53 11.87 -17.02
N MET A 6 7.67 11.54 -17.99
CA MET A 6 7.33 12.39 -19.15
C MET A 6 6.26 13.45 -18.85
N GLY A 7 5.78 13.51 -17.60
CA GLY A 7 4.81 14.52 -17.15
C GLY A 7 3.34 14.10 -17.21
N PHE A 8 3.05 12.81 -17.49
CA PHE A 8 1.67 12.31 -17.45
C PHE A 8 1.28 11.93 -16.01
N HIS A 9 0.05 12.27 -15.60
CA HIS A 9 -0.43 11.94 -14.27
C HIS A 9 -0.47 10.43 -14.02
N PRO A 10 -0.18 9.99 -12.77
CA PRO A 10 -0.04 8.58 -12.43
C PRO A 10 -1.31 7.77 -12.70
N ASN A 11 -2.50 8.34 -12.42
CA ASN A 11 -3.78 7.69 -12.69
C ASN A 11 -4.00 7.43 -14.19
N ARG A 12 -3.55 8.37 -15.02
CA ARG A 12 -3.69 8.31 -16.47
C ARG A 12 -2.64 7.37 -17.09
N ALA A 13 -1.41 7.40 -16.59
CA ALA A 13 -0.37 6.44 -16.96
C ALA A 13 -0.77 5.00 -16.63
N GLU A 14 -1.40 4.76 -15.47
CA GLU A 14 -1.88 3.45 -15.08
C GLU A 14 -3.03 2.96 -15.96
N LYS A 15 -4.01 3.81 -16.26
CA LYS A 15 -5.08 3.51 -17.22
C LYS A 15 -4.53 3.14 -18.60
N ALA A 16 -3.52 3.86 -19.08
CA ALA A 16 -2.90 3.61 -20.38
C ALA A 16 -2.12 2.29 -20.43
N LEU A 17 -1.37 2.00 -19.38
CA LEU A 17 -0.67 0.72 -19.26
C LEU A 17 -1.65 -0.44 -19.11
N ALA A 18 -2.78 -0.24 -18.44
CA ALA A 18 -3.83 -1.25 -18.35
C ALA A 18 -4.50 -1.49 -19.72
N ALA A 19 -4.80 -0.43 -20.47
CA ALA A 19 -5.43 -0.52 -21.79
C ALA A 19 -4.50 -1.16 -22.84
N THR A 20 -3.20 -0.89 -22.75
CA THR A 20 -2.19 -1.46 -23.65
C THR A 20 -1.63 -2.80 -23.19
N GLY A 21 -2.24 -3.39 -22.15
CA GLY A 21 -1.84 -4.69 -21.61
C GLY A 21 -0.38 -4.70 -21.21
N ASN A 22 0.08 -3.65 -20.53
CA ASN A 22 1.42 -3.45 -19.97
C ASN A 22 2.58 -3.65 -20.96
N GLN A 23 2.34 -3.44 -22.26
CA GLN A 23 3.35 -3.64 -23.31
C GLN A 23 4.51 -2.63 -23.32
N GLY A 24 4.47 -1.59 -22.49
CA GLY A 24 5.54 -0.61 -22.34
C GLY A 24 5.06 0.83 -22.52
N ILE A 25 6.00 1.77 -22.53
CA ILE A 25 5.70 3.20 -22.53
C ILE A 25 5.18 3.67 -23.89
N GLU A 26 5.79 3.25 -24.99
CA GLU A 26 5.38 3.64 -26.35
C GLU A 26 3.90 3.33 -26.67
N PRO A 27 3.37 2.10 -26.48
CA PRO A 27 1.96 1.83 -26.73
C PRO A 27 1.05 2.57 -25.73
N ALA A 28 1.48 2.72 -24.48
CA ALA A 28 0.73 3.48 -23.50
C ALA A 28 0.68 4.98 -23.82
N MET A 29 1.70 5.56 -24.46
CA MET A 29 1.65 6.93 -24.95
C MET A 29 0.65 7.11 -26.09
N ASP A 30 0.55 6.13 -27.00
CA ASP A 30 -0.42 6.13 -28.10
C ASP A 30 -1.86 6.15 -27.55
N TRP A 31 -2.15 5.27 -26.58
CA TRP A 31 -3.44 5.27 -25.88
C TRP A 31 -3.72 6.59 -25.15
N LEU A 32 -2.69 7.19 -24.55
CA LEU A 32 -2.82 8.48 -23.88
C LEU A 32 -3.13 9.62 -24.84
N ALA A 33 -2.58 9.61 -26.05
CA ALA A 33 -2.86 10.59 -27.09
C ALA A 33 -4.27 10.38 -27.68
N GLU A 34 -4.74 9.15 -27.81
CA GLU A 34 -6.12 8.88 -28.25
C GLU A 34 -7.18 9.25 -27.19
N HIS A 35 -6.80 9.26 -25.91
CA HIS A 35 -7.67 9.54 -24.77
C HIS A 35 -7.29 10.85 -24.05
N GLU A 36 -6.85 11.87 -24.82
CA GLU A 36 -6.17 13.04 -24.25
C GLU A 36 -7.03 14.10 -23.58
N ASP A 37 -8.32 14.10 -23.86
CA ASP A 37 -9.29 15.14 -23.45
C ASP A 37 -10.35 14.60 -22.47
N ASP A 38 -10.04 13.54 -21.70
CA ASP A 38 -10.95 13.00 -20.67
C ASP A 38 -10.68 13.68 -19.31
N PRO A 39 -11.45 14.73 -18.94
CA PRO A 39 -11.23 15.51 -17.71
C PRO A 39 -11.47 14.71 -16.42
N GLU A 40 -12.06 13.52 -16.50
CA GLU A 40 -12.24 12.60 -15.36
C GLU A 40 -10.96 11.85 -14.99
N ALA A 41 -9.94 11.84 -15.85
CA ALA A 41 -8.68 11.12 -15.60
C ALA A 41 -7.71 11.85 -14.65
N ASP A 42 -8.00 13.13 -14.32
CA ASP A 42 -7.09 14.01 -13.57
C ASP A 42 -7.48 14.21 -12.08
N GLU A 43 -8.66 13.78 -11.65
CA GLU A 43 -9.12 14.04 -10.27
C GLU A 43 -8.55 13.04 -9.25
N PRO A 44 -8.00 13.53 -8.10
CA PRO A 44 -7.51 12.68 -7.03
C PRO A 44 -8.69 12.15 -6.19
N VAL A 45 -8.92 10.83 -6.20
CA VAL A 45 -9.90 10.20 -5.30
C VAL A 45 -9.37 10.16 -3.85
N ALA A 46 -9.49 11.27 -3.14
CA ALA A 46 -9.33 11.34 -1.69
C ALA A 46 -10.69 11.14 -1.00
N SER A 47 -10.94 9.89 -0.60
CA SER A 47 -11.72 9.48 0.59
C SER A 47 -12.74 10.46 1.20
N VAL A 48 -14.04 10.22 0.95
CA VAL A 48 -15.12 10.37 1.95
C VAL A 48 -16.25 9.38 1.64
N GLN A 49 -16.73 8.67 2.67
CA GLN A 49 -18.03 7.97 2.63
C GLN A 49 -19.16 9.00 2.55
N GLU A 50 -20.19 8.64 1.79
CA GLU A 50 -21.49 9.30 1.64
C GLU A 50 -22.24 9.43 2.99
N ASP A 51 -22.99 10.52 3.20
CA ASP A 51 -24.36 10.47 3.72
C ASP A 51 -25.09 11.82 3.48
N HIS A 52 -26.17 11.77 2.68
CA HIS A 52 -27.47 12.47 2.84
C HIS A 52 -27.50 14.00 3.10
N ASP A 53 -28.42 14.80 2.58
CA ASP A 53 -29.81 14.53 2.28
C ASP A 53 -30.39 15.67 1.44
N ALA A 54 -31.50 15.34 0.79
CA ALA A 54 -32.48 16.19 0.16
C ALA A 54 -32.67 17.60 0.75
N SER A 55 -32.84 18.57 -0.15
CA SER A 55 -33.86 19.60 0.04
C SER A 55 -35.14 19.21 -0.70
N GLN A 56 -36.09 18.73 0.10
CA GLN A 56 -37.55 18.78 -0.03
C GLN A 56 -38.00 20.14 -0.67
N ILE A 57 -39.01 20.34 -1.52
CA ILE A 57 -40.38 19.80 -1.71
C ILE A 57 -40.85 20.26 -3.13
N THR A 58 -41.57 19.51 -3.98
CA THR A 58 -43.04 19.52 -4.09
C THR A 58 -43.57 18.56 -5.18
N ASN A 59 -44.76 18.02 -4.90
CA ASN A 59 -45.60 17.11 -5.67
C ASN A 59 -45.72 17.37 -7.18
N ALA A 60 -45.68 16.30 -7.99
CA ALA A 60 -46.86 15.80 -8.73
C ALA A 60 -46.53 14.57 -9.62
N GLY A 61 -47.15 13.43 -9.29
CA GLY A 61 -47.76 12.48 -10.22
C GLY A 61 -46.93 11.74 -11.30
N VAL A 62 -47.03 10.41 -11.28
CA VAL A 62 -47.69 9.55 -12.32
C VAL A 62 -46.92 8.24 -12.57
N GLY A 63 -47.58 7.10 -12.34
CA GLY A 63 -47.36 5.77 -12.98
C GLY A 63 -46.24 4.92 -12.36
N GLY A 64 -46.51 3.78 -11.70
CA GLY A 64 -46.80 2.47 -12.32
C GLY A 64 -45.47 1.78 -12.69
N THR A 65 -45.06 0.61 -12.21
CA THR A 65 -45.72 -0.71 -12.31
C THR A 65 -45.06 -1.73 -11.37
N ALA A 66 -45.84 -2.72 -10.93
CA ALA A 66 -45.44 -3.87 -10.12
C ALA A 66 -44.51 -4.86 -10.85
N LEU A 67 -43.57 -5.48 -10.13
CA LEU A 67 -42.90 -6.74 -10.53
C LEU A 67 -42.68 -7.67 -9.32
N SER A 68 -42.82 -8.98 -9.60
CA SER A 68 -43.25 -10.08 -8.73
C SER A 68 -42.25 -10.64 -7.70
N GLU A 69 -42.79 -11.38 -6.74
CA GLU A 69 -42.15 -12.04 -5.58
C GLU A 69 -40.98 -12.99 -5.94
N GLU A 70 -40.88 -13.46 -7.19
CA GLU A 70 -39.82 -14.35 -7.67
C GLU A 70 -38.44 -13.66 -7.76
N GLU A 71 -38.42 -12.33 -7.95
CA GLU A 71 -37.18 -11.56 -8.04
C GLU A 71 -36.55 -11.31 -6.66
N LYS A 72 -37.39 -11.19 -5.63
CA LYS A 72 -36.96 -10.97 -4.25
C LYS A 72 -36.22 -12.17 -3.67
N GLU A 73 -36.62 -13.39 -4.02
CA GLU A 73 -35.97 -14.61 -3.52
C GLU A 73 -34.65 -14.89 -4.24
N ARG A 74 -34.59 -14.64 -5.56
CA ARG A 74 -33.34 -14.64 -6.33
C ARG A 74 -32.35 -13.61 -5.82
N GLN A 75 -32.83 -12.42 -5.48
CA GLN A 75 -32.00 -11.35 -4.95
C GLN A 75 -31.46 -11.70 -3.56
N THR A 76 -32.28 -12.28 -2.68
CA THR A 76 -31.83 -12.68 -1.33
C THR A 76 -30.80 -13.81 -1.38
N LYS A 77 -30.99 -14.80 -2.28
CA LYS A 77 -30.02 -15.88 -2.47
C LYS A 77 -28.71 -15.41 -3.10
N ARG A 78 -28.77 -14.46 -4.05
CA ARG A 78 -27.57 -13.79 -4.61
C ARG A 78 -26.85 -12.96 -3.56
N MET A 79 -27.59 -12.25 -2.71
CA MET A 79 -27.00 -11.44 -1.64
C MET A 79 -26.26 -12.32 -0.64
N MET A 80 -26.78 -13.50 -0.26
CA MET A 80 -26.09 -14.41 0.66
C MET A 80 -24.90 -15.16 0.02
N GLU A 81 -24.94 -15.41 -1.29
CA GLU A 81 -23.82 -16.00 -2.05
C GLU A 81 -22.70 -14.99 -2.34
N LEU A 82 -23.01 -13.69 -2.49
CA LEU A 82 -22.03 -12.61 -2.64
C LEU A 82 -21.23 -12.33 -1.36
N ILE A 83 -21.79 -12.62 -0.18
CA ILE A 83 -21.06 -12.59 1.11
C ILE A 83 -20.23 -13.86 1.33
N ALA A 84 -20.63 -14.99 0.72
CA ALA A 84 -19.87 -16.24 0.75
C ALA A 84 -18.75 -16.32 -0.31
N SER A 85 -18.84 -15.50 -1.36
CA SER A 85 -17.84 -15.39 -2.44
C SER A 85 -17.15 -14.03 -2.47
N SER A 86 -17.24 -13.27 -1.37
CA SER A 86 -16.17 -12.33 -1.07
C SER A 86 -14.93 -13.20 -0.88
N PRO A 87 -13.81 -12.99 -1.59
CA PRO A 87 -12.55 -13.42 -1.03
C PRO A 87 -12.48 -12.65 0.29
N VAL A 88 -12.78 -13.34 1.40
CA VAL A 88 -12.01 -13.16 2.61
C VAL A 88 -10.58 -13.27 2.09
N GLN A 89 -9.97 -12.14 1.78
CA GLN A 89 -8.56 -12.09 1.54
C GLN A 89 -8.03 -12.31 2.95
N GLU A 90 -8.03 -13.59 3.36
CA GLU A 90 -7.03 -14.13 4.28
C GLU A 90 -5.78 -13.37 3.87
N PRO A 91 -5.23 -12.52 4.76
CA PRO A 91 -4.07 -11.71 4.42
C PRO A 91 -3.12 -12.71 3.78
N PRO A 92 -2.85 -12.60 2.47
CA PRO A 92 -2.18 -13.67 1.75
C PRO A 92 -0.93 -13.92 2.58
N SER A 93 -0.70 -15.17 2.97
CA SER A 93 0.46 -15.60 3.75
C SER A 93 1.70 -15.29 2.93
N LYS A 94 2.02 -14.00 2.87
CA LYS A 94 3.04 -13.39 2.04
C LYS A 94 4.28 -13.61 2.86
N GLU A 95 5.02 -14.66 2.53
CA GLU A 95 6.46 -14.64 2.74
C GLU A 95 6.97 -13.40 2.02
N TYR A 96 7.08 -12.30 2.76
CA TYR A 96 7.68 -11.08 2.27
C TYR A 96 9.18 -11.34 2.18
N ASP A 97 9.72 -11.31 0.96
CA ASP A 97 11.16 -11.52 0.74
C ASP A 97 11.98 -10.24 0.98
N GLN A 98 11.31 -9.11 1.22
CA GLN A 98 11.92 -7.81 1.49
C GLN A 98 11.40 -7.21 2.80
N CYS A 99 12.28 -6.51 3.50
CA CYS A 99 12.04 -5.87 4.78
C CYS A 99 12.50 -4.40 4.72
N ARG A 100 11.59 -3.45 4.94
CA ARG A 100 11.95 -2.04 5.06
C ARG A 100 12.23 -1.69 6.52
N ILE A 101 13.46 -1.30 6.81
CA ILE A 101 13.87 -0.91 8.16
C ILE A 101 14.06 0.61 8.20
N GLN A 102 13.40 1.25 9.16
CA GLN A 102 13.70 2.63 9.55
C GLN A 102 14.43 2.62 10.89
N VAL A 103 15.61 3.21 10.95
CA VAL A 103 16.40 3.34 12.17
C VAL A 103 16.37 4.79 12.64
N ARG A 104 15.92 5.02 13.87
CA ARG A 104 15.97 6.33 14.53
C ARG A 104 17.27 6.46 15.31
N LEU A 105 18.05 7.49 14.98
CA LEU A 105 19.33 7.80 15.61
C LEU A 105 19.14 8.72 16.83
N LEU A 106 20.15 8.80 17.68
CA LEU A 106 20.15 9.64 18.90
C LEU A 106 20.15 11.15 18.58
N ASP A 107 20.65 11.51 17.41
CA ASP A 107 20.62 12.86 16.85
C ASP A 107 19.19 13.30 16.43
N GLY A 108 18.22 12.38 16.44
CA GLY A 108 16.86 12.60 15.95
C GLY A 108 16.71 12.35 14.45
N SER A 109 17.82 12.27 13.72
CA SER A 109 17.89 11.82 12.34
C SER A 109 17.38 10.37 12.19
N SER A 110 16.85 10.02 11.01
CA SER A 110 16.37 8.67 10.68
C SER A 110 17.04 8.14 9.42
N LEU A 111 17.48 6.89 9.46
CA LEU A 111 17.97 6.15 8.29
C LEU A 111 16.87 5.20 7.82
N SER A 112 16.68 5.05 6.51
CA SER A 112 15.69 4.13 5.95
C SER A 112 16.34 3.31 4.86
N GLN A 113 16.28 1.99 4.98
CA GLN A 113 16.86 1.07 4.02
C GLN A 113 15.99 -0.17 3.87
N THR A 114 15.90 -0.67 2.65
CA THR A 114 15.27 -1.96 2.35
C THR A 114 16.35 -3.05 2.33
N PHE A 115 16.08 -4.16 3.01
CA PHE A 115 16.92 -5.33 3.14
C PHE A 115 16.15 -6.57 2.68
N CYS A 116 16.84 -7.65 2.32
CA CYS A 116 16.19 -8.94 2.06
C CYS A 116 15.70 -9.54 3.39
N ALA A 117 14.58 -10.25 3.41
CA ALA A 117 14.03 -10.88 4.61
C ALA A 117 14.92 -11.99 5.18
N ARG A 118 15.78 -12.57 4.33
CA ARG A 118 16.83 -13.54 4.69
C ARG A 118 18.14 -12.88 5.13
N GLU A 119 18.23 -11.56 5.01
CA GLU A 119 19.40 -10.79 5.42
C GLU A 119 19.51 -10.81 6.95
N GLN A 120 20.73 -10.82 7.46
CA GLN A 120 20.98 -10.83 8.91
C GLN A 120 20.72 -9.45 9.54
N LEU A 121 20.28 -9.44 10.80
CA LEU A 121 20.13 -8.20 11.56
C LEU A 121 21.46 -7.43 11.70
N ALA A 122 22.60 -8.13 11.68
CA ALA A 122 23.93 -7.52 11.60
C ALA A 122 24.11 -6.55 10.42
N ALA A 123 23.48 -6.82 9.27
CA ALA A 123 23.55 -5.93 8.11
C ALA A 123 22.92 -4.56 8.40
N VAL A 124 21.83 -4.54 9.19
CA VAL A 124 21.21 -3.30 9.64
C VAL A 124 22.16 -2.52 10.54
N ARG A 125 22.83 -3.20 11.47
CA ARG A 125 23.83 -2.58 12.36
C ARG A 125 24.98 -1.96 11.57
N LEU A 126 25.52 -2.68 10.58
CA LEU A 126 26.57 -2.18 9.70
C LEU A 126 26.10 -0.97 8.86
N TYR A 127 24.88 -1.05 8.31
CA TYR A 127 24.29 0.04 7.55
C TYR A 127 24.18 1.31 8.41
N VAL A 128 23.74 1.17 9.66
CA VAL A 128 23.67 2.28 10.62
C VAL A 128 25.05 2.87 10.85
N GLU A 129 26.07 2.05 11.11
CA GLU A 129 27.44 2.52 11.34
C GLU A 129 28.03 3.28 10.14
N LEU A 130 27.77 2.80 8.92
CA LEU A 130 28.27 3.41 7.69
C LEU A 130 27.57 4.73 7.34
N ASN A 131 26.28 4.86 7.67
CA ASN A 131 25.45 6.00 7.28
C ASN A 131 25.15 6.94 8.46
N TRP A 132 25.75 6.71 9.63
CA TRP A 132 25.57 7.58 10.79
C TRP A 132 26.30 8.91 10.58
N PRO A 133 25.59 10.05 10.49
CA PRO A 133 26.23 11.35 10.36
C PRO A 133 26.99 11.68 11.66
N GLY A 134 28.31 11.81 11.57
CA GLY A 134 29.19 12.03 12.72
C GLY A 134 29.69 10.77 13.42
N GLY A 135 29.33 9.59 12.91
CA GLY A 135 29.76 8.28 13.42
C GLY A 135 29.19 7.88 14.78
N PRO A 136 29.15 6.58 15.10
CA PRO A 136 28.80 6.13 16.44
C PRO A 136 29.92 6.49 17.43
N GLN A 137 29.55 7.11 18.55
CA GLN A 137 30.49 7.50 19.63
C GLN A 137 30.87 6.31 20.54
N GLY A 138 30.52 5.08 20.15
CA GLY A 138 30.73 3.86 20.93
C GLY A 138 29.83 2.71 20.47
N PRO A 139 29.90 1.56 21.16
CA PRO A 139 28.99 0.44 20.90
C PRO A 139 27.56 0.86 21.21
N PHE A 140 26.65 0.57 20.27
CA PHE A 140 25.24 0.88 20.40
C PHE A 140 24.40 -0.39 20.20
N ASN A 141 23.21 -0.39 20.77
CA ASN A 141 22.22 -1.45 20.60
C ASN A 141 21.07 -0.98 19.73
N LEU A 142 20.44 -1.94 19.03
CA LEU A 142 19.20 -1.71 18.30
C LEU A 142 18.03 -2.18 19.16
N LEU A 143 16.98 -1.38 19.24
CA LEU A 143 15.75 -1.76 19.93
C LEU A 143 14.50 -1.43 19.11
N THR A 144 13.46 -2.25 19.23
CA THR A 144 12.13 -1.98 18.65
C THR A 144 11.33 -1.02 19.53
N SER A 145 10.41 -0.26 18.93
CA SER A 145 9.54 0.67 19.68
C SER A 145 8.40 -0.04 20.43
N PHE A 146 7.68 -0.98 19.78
CA PHE A 146 6.60 -1.75 20.41
C PHE A 146 6.40 -3.11 19.72
N PRO A 147 6.28 -4.22 20.46
CA PRO A 147 6.72 -4.37 21.85
C PRO A 147 8.21 -4.07 21.95
N ARG A 148 8.63 -3.38 23.02
CA ARG A 148 10.02 -2.95 23.20
C ARG A 148 10.92 -4.17 23.41
N ARG A 149 11.80 -4.44 22.45
CA ARG A 149 12.80 -5.52 22.49
C ARG A 149 14.16 -4.93 22.19
N VAL A 150 15.13 -5.23 23.03
CA VAL A 150 16.54 -4.89 22.79
C VAL A 150 17.18 -6.09 22.09
N PHE A 151 17.84 -5.85 20.96
CA PHE A 151 18.55 -6.89 20.23
C PHE A 151 19.96 -7.07 20.78
N THR A 152 20.32 -8.33 21.02
CA THR A 152 21.65 -8.74 21.50
C THR A 152 22.50 -9.25 20.36
N GLU A 153 23.77 -9.59 20.64
CA GLU A 153 24.67 -10.19 19.63
C GLU A 153 24.10 -11.49 19.04
N ASP A 154 23.44 -12.33 19.86
CA ASP A 154 22.74 -13.55 19.42
C ASP A 154 21.57 -13.26 18.46
N ASP A 155 20.96 -12.08 18.53
CA ASP A 155 19.94 -11.69 17.54
C ASP A 155 20.56 -11.17 16.24
N MET A 156 21.83 -10.76 16.24
CA MET A 156 22.50 -10.20 15.06
C MET A 156 22.77 -11.26 13.99
N GLU A 157 22.92 -12.53 14.40
CA GLU A 157 23.09 -13.70 13.54
C GLU A 157 21.77 -14.18 12.90
N LYS A 158 20.62 -13.71 13.41
CA LYS A 158 19.29 -14.09 12.91
C LYS A 158 18.89 -13.27 11.68
N PRO A 159 18.20 -13.86 10.70
CA PRO A 159 17.65 -13.13 9.57
C PRO A 159 16.49 -12.23 10.00
N LEU A 160 16.24 -11.13 9.29
CA LEU A 160 15.21 -10.13 9.65
C LEU A 160 13.78 -10.69 9.78
N GLN A 161 13.49 -11.82 9.14
CA GLN A 161 12.19 -12.51 9.26
C GLN A 161 11.96 -13.17 10.64
N GLU A 162 12.99 -13.68 11.30
CA GLU A 162 12.86 -14.36 12.60
C GLU A 162 12.46 -13.45 13.77
N PRO A 163 13.05 -12.25 13.94
CA PRO A 163 12.61 -11.31 14.96
C PRO A 163 11.28 -10.63 14.62
N GLY A 164 10.63 -10.97 13.51
CA GLY A 164 9.34 -10.41 13.10
C GLY A 164 9.45 -8.97 12.58
N LEU A 165 10.59 -8.60 11.98
CA LEU A 165 10.80 -7.24 11.44
C LEU A 165 10.19 -7.07 10.05
N VAL A 166 9.84 -8.18 9.40
CA VAL A 166 9.24 -8.24 8.07
C VAL A 166 7.73 -8.01 8.17
N PRO A 167 7.09 -7.21 7.28
CA PRO A 167 7.64 -6.54 6.10
C PRO A 167 8.29 -5.18 6.37
N SER A 168 8.05 -4.58 7.53
CA SER A 168 8.63 -3.29 7.89
C SER A 168 8.76 -3.16 9.40
N ALA A 169 9.86 -2.56 9.84
CA ALA A 169 10.10 -2.32 11.26
C ALA A 169 10.80 -0.99 11.52
N VAL A 170 10.49 -0.44 12.69
CA VAL A 170 11.14 0.78 13.21
C VAL A 170 12.04 0.38 14.37
N LEU A 171 13.34 0.59 14.17
CA LEU A 171 14.36 0.40 15.17
C LEU A 171 14.83 1.75 15.71
N ILE A 172 15.30 1.74 16.95
CA ILE A 172 15.84 2.90 17.65
C ILE A 172 17.22 2.51 18.14
N VAL A 173 18.16 3.45 18.03
CA VAL A 173 19.51 3.26 18.56
C VAL A 173 19.57 3.72 20.02
N ALA A 174 20.16 2.88 20.87
CA ALA A 174 20.29 3.10 22.31
C ALA A 174 21.68 2.75 22.85
#